data_AF-W7FNL6-F1
#
_entry.id   AF-W7FNL6-F1
#
_cell.length_a   1.000
_cell.length_b   1.000
_cell.length_c   1.000
_cell.angle_alpha   90.00
_cell.angle_beta   90.00
_cell.angle_gamma   90.00
#
_symmetry.space_group_name_H-M   'P 1'
#
loop_
_entity.id
_entity.type
_entity.pdbx_description
1 polymer ?
#
loop_
_entity_poly.entity_id
_entity_poly.type
_entity_poly.pdbx_seq_one_letter_code
_entity_poly.pdbx_strand_id
1 'polypeptide(L)'
;MNNLNILFFNNLGENILKFFNPSLKYARSITKNWFLMNPTHFFIALLSYLIFVFISYIYYIKYGSKSRHDKTLAAKIAPAITRSHKSTPLEQMVEKLTPSYNLLQVLFSLIITLLTVYEAKNRRFSLFYNSVDFSKKNIALCCWLFYLNKLVDFVDTILIVLRKKWNQFTFLHVYHHLSVFLIMWVNTSVGYDGDIYYIIV
;
A
#
# COMPACT_ATOMS: atom_id res chain seq x y z
N MET A 1 11.77 20.81 -19.79
CA MET A 1 10.88 19.64 -19.74
C MET A 1 10.44 19.24 -18.32
N ASN A 2 11.17 19.58 -17.25
CA ASN A 2 10.80 19.17 -15.87
C ASN A 2 9.52 19.83 -15.30
N ASN A 3 9.23 21.10 -15.61
CA ASN A 3 8.05 21.78 -15.04
C ASN A 3 6.71 21.34 -15.64
N LEU A 4 6.70 20.88 -16.89
CA LEU A 4 5.46 20.48 -17.59
C LEU A 4 4.89 19.18 -17.01
N ASN A 5 5.77 18.22 -16.68
CA ASN A 5 5.37 16.93 -16.12
C ASN A 5 4.82 17.08 -14.70
N ILE A 6 5.45 17.93 -13.88
CA ILE A 6 5.00 18.21 -12.51
C ILE A 6 3.63 18.90 -12.54
N LEU A 7 3.44 19.88 -13.42
CA LEU A 7 2.15 20.56 -13.57
C LEU A 7 1.05 19.61 -14.03
N PHE A 8 1.35 18.71 -14.97
CA PHE A 8 0.42 17.70 -15.44
C PHE A 8 -0.07 16.79 -14.30
N PHE A 9 0.85 16.19 -13.53
CA PHE A 9 0.49 15.30 -12.43
C PHE A 9 -0.29 16.01 -11.31
N ASN A 10 0.07 17.26 -11.01
CA ASN A 10 -0.69 18.07 -10.06
C ASN A 10 -2.12 18.34 -10.54
N ASN A 11 -2.29 18.79 -11.79
CA ASN A 11 -3.61 19.07 -12.36
C ASN A 11 -4.47 17.80 -12.44
N LEU A 12 -3.88 16.68 -12.86
CA LEU A 12 -4.56 15.39 -12.91
C LEU A 12 -5.04 14.97 -11.52
N GLY A 13 -4.15 15.05 -10.52
CA GLY A 13 -4.51 14.70 -9.14
C GLY A 13 -5.59 15.59 -8.56
N GLU A 14 -5.50 16.90 -8.75
CA GLU A 14 -6.53 17.83 -8.28
C GLU A 14 -7.88 17.57 -8.94
N ASN A 15 -7.92 17.21 -10.23
CA ASN A 15 -9.16 16.84 -10.92
C ASN A 15 -9.76 15.55 -10.35
N ILE A 16 -8.95 14.53 -10.08
CA ILE A 16 -9.40 13.29 -9.44
C ILE A 16 -9.98 13.59 -8.05
N LEU A 17 -9.27 14.36 -7.23
CA LEU A 17 -9.74 14.70 -5.88
C LEU A 17 -11.02 15.53 -5.90
N LYS A 18 -11.14 16.46 -6.85
CA LYS A 18 -12.35 17.26 -7.06
C LYS A 18 -13.56 16.41 -7.48
N PHE A 19 -13.34 15.33 -8.24
CA PHE A 19 -14.40 14.38 -8.59
C PHE A 19 -14.96 13.68 -7.35
N PHE A 20 -14.09 13.24 -6.42
CA PHE A 20 -14.53 12.55 -5.20
C PHE A 20 -15.15 13.48 -4.17
N ASN A 21 -14.68 14.72 -4.05
CA ASN A 21 -15.28 15.71 -3.18
C ASN A 21 -15.26 17.10 -3.82
N PRO A 22 -16.34 17.50 -4.54
CA PRO A 22 -16.40 18.81 -5.18
C PRO A 22 -16.51 19.96 -4.18
N SER A 23 -16.99 19.69 -2.95
CA SER A 23 -17.18 20.70 -1.91
C SER A 23 -15.86 21.10 -1.23
N LEU A 24 -14.96 20.15 -1.04
CA LEU A 24 -13.65 20.35 -0.43
C LEU A 24 -12.55 20.40 -1.49
N LYS A 25 -12.14 21.62 -1.85
CA LYS A 25 -10.97 21.83 -2.71
C LYS A 25 -9.70 21.32 -2.00
N TYR A 26 -8.93 20.46 -2.66
CA TYR A 26 -7.64 19.97 -2.19
C TYR A 26 -6.71 21.09 -1.68
N ALA A 27 -6.68 22.23 -2.38
CA ALA A 27 -5.88 23.39 -1.99
C ALA A 27 -6.18 23.94 -0.58
N ARG A 28 -7.38 23.66 -0.03
CA ARG A 28 -7.83 24.07 1.31
C ARG A 28 -7.72 22.94 2.34
N SER A 29 -7.32 21.74 1.92
CA SER A 29 -7.18 20.59 2.82
C SER A 29 -6.01 20.81 3.79
N ILE A 30 -6.24 20.47 5.06
CA ILE A 30 -5.20 20.51 6.10
C ILE A 30 -4.06 19.51 5.84
N THR A 31 -4.31 18.46 5.04
CA THR A 31 -3.34 17.42 4.71
C THR A 31 -2.47 17.76 3.51
N LYS A 32 -2.76 18.84 2.76
CA LYS A 32 -2.08 19.21 1.50
C LYS A 32 -0.55 19.19 1.58
N ASN A 33 0.00 19.71 2.67
CA ASN A 33 1.45 19.86 2.85
C ASN A 33 2.10 18.68 3.58
N TRP A 34 1.33 17.64 3.91
CA TRP A 34 1.87 16.46 4.56
C TRP A 34 2.62 15.59 3.55
N PHE A 35 3.52 14.75 4.05
CA PHE A 35 4.31 13.87 3.19
C PHE A 35 3.39 12.99 2.34
N LEU A 36 3.77 12.83 1.06
CA LEU A 36 3.08 12.02 0.06
C LEU A 36 1.61 12.39 -0.24
N MET A 37 1.14 13.56 0.21
CA MET A 37 -0.18 14.09 -0.13
C MET A 37 -0.18 14.90 -1.43
N ASN A 38 0.97 15.49 -1.77
CA ASN A 38 1.15 16.14 -3.06
C ASN A 38 0.92 15.12 -4.20
N PRO A 39 0.05 15.41 -5.19
CA PRO A 39 -0.25 14.48 -6.26
C PRO A 39 0.99 13.99 -7.03
N THR A 40 1.96 14.87 -7.26
CA THR A 40 3.19 14.49 -7.96
C THR A 40 3.95 13.41 -7.18
N HIS A 41 4.11 13.57 -5.87
CA HIS A 41 4.79 12.56 -5.04
C HIS A 41 4.01 11.24 -4.99
N PHE A 42 2.69 11.32 -4.90
CA PHE A 42 1.81 10.15 -4.99
C PHE A 42 2.01 9.39 -6.31
N PHE A 43 1.95 10.08 -7.45
CA PHE A 43 2.13 9.46 -8.76
C PHE A 43 3.54 8.88 -8.94
N ILE A 44 4.57 9.53 -8.41
CA ILE A 44 5.94 8.98 -8.44
C ILE A 44 6.01 7.65 -7.69
N ALA A 45 5.44 7.57 -6.47
CA ALA A 45 5.40 6.34 -5.69
C ALA A 45 4.58 5.24 -6.39
N LEU A 46 3.41 5.61 -6.93
CA LEU A 46 2.54 4.71 -7.68
C LEU A 46 3.26 4.14 -8.92
N LEU A 47 3.87 4.99 -9.74
CA LEU A 47 4.57 4.58 -10.95
C LEU A 47 5.80 3.73 -10.63
N SER A 48 6.53 4.07 -9.57
CA SER A 48 7.68 3.29 -9.12
C SER A 48 7.27 1.87 -8.71
N TYR A 49 6.15 1.72 -7.99
CA TYR A 49 5.59 0.41 -7.66
C TYR A 49 5.14 -0.36 -8.91
N LEU A 50 4.44 0.29 -9.84
CA LEU A 50 3.99 -0.33 -11.10
C LEU A 50 5.16 -0.79 -11.98
N ILE A 51 6.23 0.02 -12.09
CA ILE A 51 7.45 -0.34 -12.80
C ILE A 51 8.11 -1.56 -12.14
N PHE A 52 8.22 -1.57 -10.80
CA PHE A 52 8.77 -2.70 -10.07
C PHE A 52 7.97 -3.99 -10.31
N VAL A 53 6.64 -3.92 -10.22
CA VAL A 53 5.73 -5.05 -10.50
C VAL A 53 5.88 -5.54 -11.93
N PHE A 54 5.94 -4.62 -12.90
CA PHE A 54 6.08 -4.97 -14.31
C PHE A 54 7.41 -5.69 -14.59
N ILE A 55 8.53 -5.14 -14.09
CA ILE A 55 9.86 -5.78 -14.20
C ILE A 55 9.83 -7.16 -13.53
N SER A 56 9.25 -7.26 -12.34
CA SER A 56 9.13 -8.51 -11.59
C SER A 56 8.27 -9.55 -12.33
N TYR A 57 7.22 -9.11 -13.04
CA TYR A 57 6.37 -9.97 -13.85
C TYR A 57 7.09 -10.50 -15.09
N ILE A 58 7.86 -9.65 -15.79
CA ILE A 58 8.71 -10.09 -16.91
C ILE A 58 9.77 -11.10 -16.42
N TYR A 59 10.39 -10.82 -15.28
CA TYR A 59 11.32 -11.75 -14.63
C TYR A 59 10.65 -13.08 -14.28
N TYR A 60 9.43 -13.04 -13.73
CA TYR A 60 8.63 -14.22 -13.39
C TYR A 60 8.34 -15.08 -14.62
N ILE A 61 7.90 -14.50 -15.74
CA ILE A 61 7.63 -15.25 -16.97
C ILE A 61 8.91 -15.93 -17.47
N LYS A 62 10.03 -15.20 -17.50
CA LYS A 62 11.29 -15.69 -18.07
C LYS A 62 11.96 -16.78 -17.22
N TYR A 63 11.99 -16.61 -15.89
CA TYR A 63 12.77 -17.48 -14.99
C TYR A 63 11.90 -18.21 -13.96
N GLY A 64 10.84 -17.58 -13.46
CA GLY A 64 9.99 -18.12 -12.41
C GLY A 64 9.03 -19.23 -12.89
N SER A 65 8.47 -19.09 -14.10
CA SER A 65 7.53 -20.06 -14.68
C SER A 65 8.19 -21.42 -14.91
N LYS A 66 9.41 -21.43 -15.47
CA LYS A 66 10.21 -22.65 -15.67
C LYS A 66 10.50 -23.36 -14.34
N SER A 67 10.95 -22.61 -13.32
CA SER A 67 11.21 -23.17 -11.99
C SER A 67 9.96 -23.78 -11.33
N ARG A 68 8.77 -23.19 -11.52
CA ARG A 68 7.51 -23.72 -11.01
C ARG A 68 7.11 -25.02 -11.71
N HIS A 69 7.20 -25.05 -13.04
CA HIS A 69 6.89 -26.24 -13.84
C HIS A 69 7.79 -27.42 -13.45
N ASP A 70 9.10 -27.18 -13.36
CA ASP A 70 10.09 -28.19 -12.97
C ASP A 70 9.80 -28.76 -11.56
N LYS A 71 9.43 -27.89 -10.60
CA LYS A 71 9.04 -28.32 -9.25
C LYS A 71 7.77 -29.17 -9.23
N THR A 72 6.74 -28.79 -10.00
CA THR A 72 5.51 -29.58 -10.10
C THR A 72 5.71 -30.92 -10.78
N LEU A 73 6.60 -30.99 -11.79
CA LEU A 73 6.94 -32.23 -12.47
C LEU A 73 7.76 -33.15 -11.56
N ALA A 74 8.79 -32.61 -10.89
CA ALA A 74 9.60 -33.36 -9.94
C ALA A 74 8.78 -33.93 -8.77
N ALA A 75 7.83 -33.15 -8.22
CA ALA A 75 6.95 -33.61 -7.15
C ALA A 75 6.03 -34.78 -7.56
N LYS A 76 5.64 -34.84 -8.84
CA LYS A 76 4.84 -35.96 -9.39
C LYS A 76 5.68 -37.22 -9.65
N ILE A 77 6.93 -37.06 -10.08
CA ILE A 77 7.78 -38.18 -10.50
C ILE A 77 8.56 -38.80 -9.32
N ALA A 78 8.96 -38.00 -8.33
CA ALA A 78 9.79 -38.46 -7.21
C ALA A 78 9.40 -37.77 -5.89
N PRO A 79 8.23 -38.12 -5.30
CA PRO A 79 7.74 -37.49 -4.07
C PRO A 79 8.68 -37.69 -2.87
N ALA A 80 9.50 -38.75 -2.87
CA ALA A 80 10.48 -39.04 -1.81
C ALA A 80 11.87 -38.40 -2.05
N ILE A 81 12.14 -37.87 -3.25
CA ILE A 81 13.45 -37.29 -3.64
C ILE A 81 13.24 -35.85 -4.14
N THR A 82 12.45 -35.03 -3.44
CA THR A 82 12.54 -33.59 -3.61
C THR A 82 13.86 -33.12 -3.01
N ARG A 83 14.92 -33.10 -3.82
CA ARG A 83 16.15 -32.38 -3.47
C ARG A 83 15.74 -30.95 -3.12
N SER A 84 15.90 -30.60 -1.84
CA SER A 84 15.74 -29.24 -1.34
C SER A 84 16.52 -28.29 -2.25
N HIS A 85 15.81 -27.41 -2.96
CA HIS A 85 16.45 -26.33 -3.68
C HIS A 85 17.21 -25.48 -2.66
N LYS A 86 18.54 -25.52 -2.70
CA LYS A 86 19.38 -24.74 -1.79
C LYS A 86 19.12 -23.25 -2.07
N SER A 87 18.53 -22.55 -1.10
CA SER A 87 18.24 -21.12 -1.20
C SER A 87 19.53 -20.32 -1.30
N THR A 88 19.50 -19.24 -2.06
CA THR A 88 20.66 -18.34 -2.18
C THR A 88 20.93 -17.62 -0.85
N PRO A 89 22.15 -17.11 -0.59
CA PRO A 89 22.44 -16.35 0.63
C PRO A 89 21.50 -15.14 0.83
N LEU A 90 21.13 -14.47 -0.27
CA LEU A 90 20.15 -13.38 -0.26
C LEU A 90 18.76 -13.86 0.16
N GLU A 91 18.27 -14.97 -0.43
CA GLU A 91 16.97 -15.54 -0.06
C GLU A 91 16.92 -15.89 1.44
N GLN A 92 17.99 -16.49 1.98
CA GLN A 92 18.08 -16.83 3.41
C GLN A 92 18.09 -15.60 4.30
N MET A 93 18.84 -14.55 3.92
CA MET A 93 18.87 -13.30 4.66
C MET A 93 17.48 -12.65 4.71
N VAL A 94 16.79 -12.58 3.57
CA VAL A 94 15.44 -12.00 3.49
C VAL A 94 14.42 -12.85 4.25
N GLU A 95 14.53 -14.19 4.21
CA GLU A 95 13.69 -15.09 4.99
C GLU A 95 13.83 -14.87 6.51
N LYS A 96 15.05 -14.57 7.00
CA LYS A 96 15.29 -14.24 8.41
C LYS A 96 14.75 -12.86 8.80
N LEU A 97 14.75 -11.89 7.88
CA LEU A 97 14.27 -10.52 8.14
C LEU A 97 12.75 -10.39 8.06
N THR A 98 12.09 -11.24 7.26
CA THR A 98 10.64 -11.16 7.00
C THR A 98 9.78 -11.22 8.29
N PRO A 99 10.05 -12.10 9.27
CA PRO A 99 9.29 -12.14 10.52
C PRO A 99 9.36 -10.83 11.31
N SER A 100 10.53 -10.19 11.38
CA SER A 100 10.71 -8.91 12.06
C SER A 100 9.93 -7.80 11.37
N TYR A 101 9.97 -7.75 10.05
CA TYR A 101 9.16 -6.82 9.26
C TYR A 101 7.66 -7.03 9.50
N ASN A 102 7.18 -8.28 9.49
CA ASN A 102 5.78 -8.60 9.77
C ASN A 102 5.38 -8.18 11.19
N LEU A 103 6.24 -8.39 12.19
CA LEU A 103 5.98 -7.94 13.56
C LEU A 103 5.86 -6.41 13.64
N LEU A 104 6.76 -5.68 12.98
CA LEU A 104 6.68 -4.21 12.92
C LEU A 104 5.39 -3.75 12.26
N GLN A 105 4.95 -4.40 11.18
CA GLN A 105 3.67 -4.10 10.52
C GLN A 105 2.46 -4.31 11.44
N VAL A 106 2.45 -5.42 12.20
CA VAL A 106 1.40 -5.68 13.20
C VAL A 106 1.40 -4.62 14.29
N LEU A 107 2.57 -4.22 14.80
CA LEU A 107 2.69 -3.19 15.83
C LEU A 107 2.25 -1.81 15.30
N PHE A 108 2.66 -1.43 14.09
CA PHE A 108 2.21 -0.17 13.48
C PHE A 108 0.71 -0.15 13.27
N SER A 109 0.14 -1.24 12.75
CA SER A 109 -1.31 -1.38 12.56
C SER A 109 -2.05 -1.24 13.90
N LEU A 110 -1.58 -1.93 14.94
CA LEU A 110 -2.18 -1.85 16.28
C LEU A 110 -2.12 -0.41 16.85
N ILE A 111 -0.98 0.27 16.73
CA ILE A 111 -0.83 1.66 17.20
C ILE A 111 -1.80 2.59 16.47
N ILE A 112 -1.90 2.46 15.15
CA ILE A 112 -2.80 3.30 14.34
C ILE A 112 -4.27 3.03 14.70
N THR A 113 -4.66 1.76 14.87
CA THR A 113 -6.03 1.39 15.29
C THR A 113 -6.35 1.95 16.67
N LEU A 114 -5.45 1.80 17.66
CA LEU A 114 -5.66 2.35 19.01
C LEU A 114 -5.77 3.87 19.02
N LEU A 115 -4.90 4.56 18.25
CA LEU A 115 -4.97 6.01 18.09
C LEU A 115 -6.29 6.44 17.45
N THR A 116 -6.75 5.71 16.43
CA THR A 116 -8.01 6.00 15.72
C THR A 116 -9.21 5.83 16.64
N VAL A 117 -9.26 4.74 17.42
CA VAL A 117 -10.32 4.50 18.40
C VAL A 117 -10.33 5.60 19.49
N TYR A 118 -9.14 5.99 19.97
CA TYR A 118 -9.00 7.07 20.94
C TYR A 118 -9.53 8.41 20.38
N GLU A 119 -9.15 8.77 19.15
CA GLU A 119 -9.61 10.01 18.52
C GLU A 119 -11.10 9.98 18.18
N ALA A 120 -11.63 8.86 17.69
CA ALA A 120 -13.07 8.70 17.45
C ALA A 120 -13.89 8.88 18.75
N LYS A 121 -13.38 8.35 19.88
CA LYS A 121 -13.98 8.55 21.20
C LYS A 121 -13.93 10.02 21.64
N ASN A 122 -12.80 10.70 21.45
CA ASN A 122 -12.67 12.14 21.76
C ASN A 122 -13.63 13.00 20.94
N ARG A 123 -13.92 12.58 19.71
CA ARG A 123 -14.88 13.21 18.81
C ARG A 123 -16.34 12.85 19.12
N ARG A 124 -16.58 11.94 20.08
CA ARG A 124 -17.89 11.40 20.45
C ARG A 124 -18.65 10.85 19.24
N PHE A 125 -17.91 10.16 18.36
CA PHE A 125 -18.50 9.52 17.20
C PHE A 125 -19.47 8.40 17.62
N SER A 126 -20.63 8.39 16.96
CA SER A 126 -21.61 7.30 17.00
C SER A 126 -21.20 6.20 16.03
N LEU A 127 -21.91 5.06 16.03
CA LEU A 127 -21.64 3.96 15.11
C LEU A 127 -21.96 4.27 13.63
N PHE A 128 -22.76 5.29 13.37
CA PHE A 128 -23.13 5.73 12.02
C PHE A 128 -23.43 7.22 12.02
N TYR A 129 -23.38 7.85 10.85
CA TYR A 129 -23.81 9.23 10.61
C TYR A 129 -23.00 10.27 11.39
N ASN A 130 -21.68 10.09 11.46
CA ASN A 130 -20.82 11.06 12.12
C ASN A 130 -20.69 12.35 11.31
N SER A 131 -20.80 13.49 12.00
CA SER A 131 -20.57 14.80 11.37
C SER A 131 -19.12 14.94 10.92
N VAL A 132 -18.94 15.40 9.69
CA VAL A 132 -17.62 15.64 9.09
C VAL A 132 -17.18 17.08 9.36
N ASP A 133 -15.97 17.26 9.89
CA ASP A 133 -15.34 18.56 10.11
C ASP A 133 -13.88 18.54 9.65
N PHE A 134 -13.67 18.92 8.38
CA PHE A 134 -12.37 18.95 7.73
C PHE A 134 -11.38 20.00 8.31
N SER A 135 -11.80 20.81 9.30
CA SER A 135 -10.87 21.69 10.01
C SER A 135 -10.03 20.95 11.06
N LYS A 136 -10.44 19.73 11.44
CA LYS A 136 -9.86 18.97 12.55
C LYS A 136 -8.77 18.03 12.06
N LYS A 137 -7.65 18.03 12.76
CA LYS A 137 -6.46 17.25 12.37
C LYS A 137 -6.47 15.81 12.87
N ASN A 138 -7.36 15.47 13.80
CA ASN A 138 -7.24 14.26 14.60
C ASN A 138 -7.46 12.99 13.77
N ILE A 139 -8.66 12.83 13.19
CA ILE A 139 -8.97 11.71 12.29
C ILE A 139 -8.15 11.81 10.99
N ALA A 140 -7.86 13.04 10.55
CA ALA A 140 -6.99 13.27 9.40
C ALA A 140 -5.60 12.66 9.58
N LEU A 141 -5.00 12.82 10.77
CA LEU A 141 -3.70 12.25 11.12
C LEU A 141 -3.76 10.73 11.10
N CYS A 142 -4.83 10.14 11.65
CA CYS A 142 -5.03 8.69 11.64
C CYS A 142 -5.12 8.14 10.21
N CYS A 143 -5.92 8.79 9.35
CA CYS A 143 -6.03 8.45 7.93
C CYS A 143 -4.68 8.54 7.22
N TRP A 144 -3.90 9.57 7.51
CA TRP A 144 -2.58 9.76 6.91
C TRP A 144 -1.56 8.72 7.38
N LEU A 145 -1.52 8.41 8.67
CA LEU A 145 -0.66 7.34 9.19
C LEU A 145 -1.02 5.99 8.56
N PHE A 146 -2.32 5.69 8.44
CA PHE A 146 -2.78 4.48 7.77
C PHE A 146 -2.40 4.48 6.27
N TYR A 147 -2.57 5.60 5.56
CA TYR A 147 -2.12 5.76 4.18
C TYR A 147 -0.61 5.52 4.03
N LEU A 148 0.22 6.06 4.92
CA LEU A 148 1.66 5.78 4.92
C LEU A 148 1.95 4.30 5.20
N ASN A 149 1.19 3.63 6.06
CA ASN A 149 1.31 2.19 6.25
C ASN A 149 1.06 1.42 4.96
N LYS A 150 0.14 1.88 4.11
CA LYS A 150 -0.13 1.27 2.79
C LYS A 150 0.98 1.46 1.77
N LEU A 151 1.81 2.50 1.93
CA LEU A 151 3.06 2.58 1.18
C LEU A 151 4.05 1.51 1.64
N VAL A 152 4.16 1.28 2.96
CA VAL A 152 5.06 0.25 3.52
C VAL A 152 4.63 -1.14 3.09
N ASP A 153 3.33 -1.40 2.93
CA ASP A 153 2.80 -2.68 2.42
C ASP A 153 3.34 -3.03 1.00
N PHE A 154 3.83 -2.07 0.21
CA PHE A 154 4.53 -2.38 -1.05
C PHE A 154 5.82 -3.19 -0.86
N VAL A 155 6.42 -3.12 0.34
CA VAL A 155 7.58 -3.94 0.71
C VAL A 155 7.21 -5.43 0.70
N ASP A 156 5.96 -5.81 0.95
CA ASP A 156 5.50 -7.22 0.87
C ASP A 156 5.79 -7.79 -0.51
N THR A 157 5.43 -7.04 -1.56
CA THR A 157 5.68 -7.43 -2.95
C THR A 157 7.18 -7.55 -3.23
N ILE A 158 8.00 -6.65 -2.67
CA ILE A 158 9.46 -6.70 -2.80
C ILE A 158 10.01 -7.97 -2.13
N LEU A 159 9.59 -8.27 -0.89
CA LEU A 159 10.02 -9.45 -0.15
C LEU A 159 9.59 -10.74 -0.85
N ILE A 160 8.39 -10.80 -1.44
CA ILE A 160 7.91 -11.94 -2.22
C ILE A 160 8.84 -12.22 -3.42
N VAL A 161 9.19 -11.17 -4.16
CA VAL A 161 10.06 -11.25 -5.35
C VAL A 161 11.48 -11.66 -4.95
N LEU A 162 12.06 -11.03 -3.93
CA LEU A 162 13.42 -11.34 -3.44
C LEU A 162 13.54 -12.79 -2.91
N ARG A 163 12.49 -13.28 -2.23
CA ARG A 163 12.42 -14.67 -1.74
C ARG A 163 12.02 -15.68 -2.83
N LYS A 164 11.73 -15.20 -4.04
CA LYS A 164 11.23 -16.00 -5.18
C LYS A 164 10.00 -16.85 -4.81
N LYS A 165 9.12 -16.33 -3.94
CA LYS A 165 7.88 -17.00 -3.52
C LYS A 165 6.74 -16.67 -4.49
N TRP A 166 6.91 -17.04 -5.76
CA TRP A 166 5.98 -16.67 -6.85
C TRP A 166 4.53 -17.09 -6.63
N ASN A 167 4.26 -18.08 -5.78
CA ASN A 167 2.90 -18.47 -5.40
C ASN A 167 2.14 -17.35 -4.65
N GLN A 168 2.85 -16.40 -4.03
CA GLN A 168 2.28 -15.24 -3.35
C GLN A 168 2.17 -14.02 -4.28
N PHE A 169 2.97 -13.98 -5.36
CA PHE A 169 2.92 -12.91 -6.37
C PHE A 169 1.75 -13.13 -7.32
N THR A 170 0.54 -12.84 -6.84
CA THR A 170 -0.72 -13.07 -7.57
C THR A 170 -1.32 -11.75 -8.09
N PHE A 171 -2.21 -11.84 -9.07
CA PHE A 171 -3.02 -10.70 -9.51
C PHE A 171 -3.76 -10.05 -8.34
N LEU A 172 -4.37 -10.86 -7.47
CA LEU A 172 -5.12 -10.38 -6.31
C LEU A 172 -4.22 -9.59 -5.35
N HIS A 173 -3.03 -10.09 -5.06
CA HIS A 173 -2.04 -9.39 -4.22
C HIS A 173 -1.71 -7.99 -4.77
N VAL A 174 -1.31 -7.92 -6.04
CA VAL A 174 -0.93 -6.65 -6.68
C VAL A 174 -2.12 -5.70 -6.76
N TYR A 175 -3.30 -6.19 -7.16
CA TYR A 175 -4.54 -5.41 -7.24
C TYR A 175 -4.93 -4.85 -5.88
N HIS A 176 -4.86 -5.66 -4.82
CA HIS A 176 -5.19 -5.24 -3.46
C HIS A 176 -4.29 -4.10 -3.00
N HIS A 177 -2.96 -4.25 -3.06
CA HIS A 177 -2.05 -3.20 -2.61
C HIS A 177 -2.19 -1.91 -3.44
N LEU A 178 -2.40 -2.04 -4.75
CA LEU A 178 -2.61 -0.88 -5.62
C LEU A 178 -3.91 -0.13 -5.29
N SER A 179 -5.02 -0.86 -5.18
CA SER A 179 -6.34 -0.28 -4.93
C SER A 179 -6.43 0.36 -3.55
N VAL A 180 -5.93 -0.31 -2.50
CA VAL A 180 -5.95 0.23 -1.14
C VAL A 180 -5.09 1.50 -1.04
N PHE A 181 -3.92 1.53 -1.68
CA PHE A 181 -3.08 2.73 -1.72
C PHE A 181 -3.77 3.92 -2.42
N LEU A 182 -4.43 3.67 -3.56
CA LEU A 182 -5.22 4.68 -4.30
C LEU A 182 -6.39 5.22 -3.47
N ILE A 183 -7.19 4.33 -2.89
CA ILE A 183 -8.36 4.67 -2.08
C ILE A 183 -7.94 5.51 -0.87
N MET A 184 -6.84 5.13 -0.20
CA MET A 184 -6.37 5.86 0.97
C MET A 184 -5.78 7.23 0.63
N TRP A 185 -5.15 7.41 -0.53
CA TRP A 185 -4.71 8.73 -0.96
C TRP A 185 -5.90 9.67 -1.17
N VAL A 186 -6.98 9.21 -1.81
CA VAL A 186 -8.20 10.00 -2.00
C VAL A 186 -8.84 10.36 -0.66
N ASN A 187 -9.04 9.36 0.21
CA ASN A 187 -9.67 9.57 1.51
C ASN A 187 -8.85 10.53 2.40
N THR A 188 -7.53 10.35 2.46
CA THR A 188 -6.64 11.25 3.22
C THR A 188 -6.59 12.67 2.62
N SER A 189 -6.86 12.81 1.33
CA SER A 189 -6.84 14.11 0.65
C SER A 189 -8.13 14.90 0.84
N VAL A 190 -9.29 14.24 0.75
CA VAL A 190 -10.59 14.92 0.70
C VAL A 190 -11.75 14.22 1.43
N GLY A 191 -11.52 13.12 2.14
CA GLY A 191 -12.55 12.34 2.85
C GLY A 191 -12.19 11.95 4.28
N TYR A 192 -11.23 12.66 4.91
CA TYR A 192 -10.47 12.22 6.08
C TYR A 192 -11.12 12.49 7.46
N ASP A 193 -12.44 12.64 7.53
CA ASP A 193 -13.16 12.78 8.80
C ASP A 193 -14.57 12.17 8.72
N GLY A 194 -15.23 12.02 9.86
CA GLY A 194 -16.51 11.30 9.99
C GLY A 194 -16.32 9.79 9.90
N ASP A 195 -17.25 9.09 9.26
CA ASP A 195 -17.32 7.61 9.21
C ASP A 195 -16.13 6.93 8.51
N ILE A 196 -15.22 7.69 7.89
CA ILE A 196 -14.04 7.13 7.21
C ILE A 196 -13.11 6.34 8.14
N TYR A 197 -13.15 6.62 9.44
CA TYR A 197 -12.29 5.97 10.42
C TYR A 197 -12.51 4.45 10.49
N TYR A 198 -13.66 3.94 10.04
CA TYR A 198 -13.95 2.50 9.93
C TYR A 198 -13.01 1.77 8.97
N ILE A 199 -12.35 2.46 8.04
CA ILE A 199 -11.39 1.80 7.15
C ILE A 199 -10.12 1.37 7.92
N ILE A 200 -9.88 1.98 9.08
CA ILE A 200 -8.67 1.79 9.89
C ILE A 200 -8.89 0.80 11.06
N VAL A 201 -10.13 0.74 11.59
CA VAL A 201 -10.50 -0.07 12.77
C VAL A 201 -11.10 -1.40 12.33
#